data_AF-A0A255QZW3-F1
#
_entry.id   AF-A0A255QZW3-F1
#
_cell.length_a   1.000
_cell.length_b   1.000
_cell.length_c   1.000
_cell.angle_alpha   90.00
_cell.angle_beta   90.00
_cell.angle_gamma   90.00
#
_symmetry.space_group_name_H-M   'P 1'
#
loop_
_entity.id
_entity.type
_entity.pdbx_description
1 polymer ?
#
loop_
_entity_poly.entity_id
_entity_poly.type
_entity_poly.pdbx_seq_one_letter_code
_entity_poly.pdbx_strand_id
1 'polypeptide(L)'
;MNLRQAIIVFLCCCGVALQSPLVSASSALELLGGFDRQRVQACYPVDDAGSAAEMAKLLYRLRGTNEEQLQKRVTRSTDSSVAGTPVPGDVVQVDGSIDAIKQYPLPEDLREYLEMPAFQEVVLSTEAGFKVSVFAPPLAGQIAKGDRISATAILVARADESIAYAAGRLAWYPKQPTREGWKLLAGVDFDLSLIAGAASRNRRVLEADDHDAFYGLLNASAKVQADSTFAGQNATDVDPVALLTKPAEFYGEWIEMDASTVRISQIAIDSAEIAQQLGQDHYFQIDASGDLGKKSCSCNVPKARLVRRFR
;
A
#
# COMPACT_ATOMS: atom_id res chain seq x y z
N MET A 1 -49.27 -49.41 -40.77
CA MET A 1 -49.98 -48.13 -40.69
C MET A 1 -50.09 -47.75 -39.22
N ASN A 2 -49.31 -46.75 -38.81
CA ASN A 2 -49.41 -45.88 -37.62
C ASN A 2 -49.66 -46.50 -36.23
N LEU A 3 -48.62 -46.50 -35.39
CA LEU A 3 -48.80 -46.21 -33.96
C LEU A 3 -47.61 -45.40 -33.43
N ARG A 4 -47.96 -44.36 -32.68
CA ARG A 4 -47.18 -43.15 -32.36
C ARG A 4 -46.06 -43.43 -31.34
N GLN A 5 -44.85 -42.94 -31.62
CA GLN A 5 -43.80 -42.78 -30.62
C GLN A 5 -44.00 -41.44 -29.89
N ALA A 6 -44.21 -41.51 -28.58
CA ALA A 6 -44.10 -40.38 -27.67
C ALA A 6 -42.66 -40.28 -27.20
N ILE A 7 -41.96 -39.20 -27.57
CA ILE A 7 -40.66 -38.83 -27.00
C ILE A 7 -40.93 -37.74 -25.98
N ILE A 8 -40.79 -38.08 -24.70
CA ILE A 8 -40.79 -37.13 -23.59
C ILE A 8 -39.37 -36.55 -23.53
N VAL A 9 -39.23 -35.27 -23.89
CA VAL A 9 -38.00 -34.49 -23.67
C VAL A 9 -38.03 -33.95 -22.26
N PHE A 10 -37.21 -34.52 -21.38
CA PHE A 10 -36.98 -34.03 -20.03
C PHE A 10 -35.96 -32.88 -20.12
N LEU A 11 -36.45 -31.64 -20.06
CA LEU A 11 -35.64 -30.43 -20.07
C LEU A 11 -35.02 -30.25 -18.66
N CYS A 12 -33.78 -30.70 -18.48
CA CYS A 12 -33.03 -30.49 -17.24
C CYS A 12 -32.39 -29.10 -17.29
N CYS A 13 -33.05 -28.10 -16.71
CA CYS A 13 -32.46 -26.77 -16.49
C CYS A 13 -31.38 -26.87 -15.39
N CYS A 14 -30.14 -27.14 -15.76
CA CYS A 14 -28.98 -26.88 -14.90
C CYS A 14 -28.79 -25.37 -14.80
N GLY A 15 -29.34 -24.77 -13.73
CA GLY A 15 -28.97 -23.43 -13.30
C GLY A 15 -27.53 -23.44 -12.80
N VAL A 16 -26.60 -22.95 -13.62
CA VAL A 16 -25.23 -22.66 -13.20
C VAL A 16 -25.28 -21.38 -12.36
N ALA A 17 -25.37 -21.54 -11.05
CA ALA A 17 -25.11 -20.45 -10.12
C ALA A 17 -23.62 -20.12 -10.19
N LEU A 18 -23.28 -18.95 -10.72
CA LEU A 18 -21.96 -18.34 -10.65
C LEU A 18 -21.66 -18.05 -9.16
N GLN A 19 -21.03 -18.99 -8.47
CA GLN A 19 -20.49 -18.78 -7.14
C GLN A 19 -19.15 -18.06 -7.29
N SER A 20 -19.15 -16.75 -7.03
CA SER A 20 -17.93 -15.98 -6.83
C SER A 20 -17.12 -16.60 -5.69
N PRO A 21 -15.77 -16.57 -5.72
CA PRO A 21 -14.96 -17.01 -4.60
C PRO A 21 -15.27 -16.15 -3.38
N LEU A 22 -15.90 -16.77 -2.38
CA LEU A 22 -16.27 -16.13 -1.11
C LEU A 22 -15.02 -16.00 -0.25
N VAL A 23 -14.42 -14.81 -0.26
CA VAL A 23 -13.42 -14.38 0.73
C VAL A 23 -14.17 -14.18 2.05
N SER A 24 -13.87 -15.00 3.05
CA SER A 24 -14.40 -14.83 4.41
C SER A 24 -13.73 -13.60 5.05
N ALA A 25 -14.39 -12.97 6.02
CA ALA A 25 -13.94 -11.71 6.60
C ALA A 25 -14.12 -11.70 8.13
N SER A 26 -13.13 -11.23 8.87
CA SER A 26 -13.20 -11.05 10.34
C SER A 26 -13.42 -9.58 10.69
N SER A 27 -14.32 -9.30 11.64
CA SER A 27 -14.65 -7.93 12.08
C SER A 27 -13.42 -7.15 12.56
N ALA A 28 -13.28 -5.89 12.15
CA ALA A 28 -12.25 -4.95 12.59
C ALA A 28 -12.71 -4.01 13.72
N LEU A 29 -13.99 -4.05 14.11
CA LEU A 29 -14.62 -3.02 14.94
C LEU A 29 -13.92 -2.82 16.30
N GLU A 30 -13.31 -3.87 16.85
CA GLU A 30 -12.55 -3.81 18.10
C GLU A 30 -11.30 -2.92 18.01
N LEU A 31 -10.73 -2.79 16.80
CA LEU A 31 -9.57 -1.94 16.52
C LEU A 31 -10.00 -0.48 16.28
N LEU A 32 -11.27 -0.26 15.94
CA LEU A 32 -11.84 1.03 15.55
C LEU A 32 -12.58 1.66 16.72
N GLY A 33 -11.84 2.08 17.74
CA GLY A 33 -12.40 2.70 18.95
C GLY A 33 -13.45 3.79 18.64
N GLY A 34 -14.66 3.59 19.16
CA GLY A 34 -15.80 4.51 18.97
C GLY A 34 -16.63 4.27 17.70
N PHE A 35 -16.28 3.29 16.87
CA PHE A 35 -17.10 2.85 15.74
C PHE A 35 -17.75 1.51 16.05
N ASP A 36 -19.08 1.50 16.04
CA ASP A 36 -19.86 0.27 15.94
C ASP A 36 -20.30 0.02 14.49
N ARG A 37 -20.93 -1.12 14.25
CA ARG A 37 -21.39 -1.52 12.92
C ARG A 37 -22.36 -0.48 12.31
N GLN A 38 -23.26 0.07 13.11
CA GLN A 38 -24.26 1.03 12.64
C GLN A 38 -23.59 2.33 12.20
N ARG A 39 -22.62 2.82 12.98
CA ARG A 39 -21.85 4.01 12.66
C ARG A 39 -20.97 3.83 11.43
N VAL A 40 -20.34 2.66 11.26
CA VAL A 40 -19.60 2.32 10.04
C VAL A 40 -20.54 2.37 8.84
N GLN A 41 -21.69 1.70 8.91
CA GLN A 41 -22.66 1.69 7.82
C GLN A 41 -23.21 3.09 7.49
N ALA A 42 -23.39 3.95 8.50
CA ALA A 42 -23.83 5.33 8.33
C ALA A 42 -22.80 6.26 7.65
N CYS A 43 -21.55 5.81 7.46
CA CYS A 43 -20.56 6.57 6.70
C CYS A 43 -20.81 6.55 5.18
N TYR A 44 -21.75 5.74 4.70
CA TYR A 44 -22.09 5.62 3.28
C TYR A 44 -23.62 5.65 3.08
N PRO A 45 -24.15 6.34 2.05
CA PRO A 45 -23.44 7.11 1.02
C PRO A 45 -22.84 8.43 1.54
N VAL A 46 -21.82 8.94 0.84
CA VAL A 46 -21.16 10.22 1.15
C VAL A 46 -21.81 11.34 0.33
N ASP A 47 -22.97 11.80 0.79
CA ASP A 47 -23.81 12.76 0.07
C ASP A 47 -23.74 14.19 0.63
N ASP A 48 -23.30 14.33 1.89
CA ASP A 48 -23.24 15.61 2.61
C ASP A 48 -21.96 15.77 3.43
N ALA A 49 -21.79 16.96 4.02
CA ALA A 49 -20.61 17.27 4.82
C ALA A 49 -20.52 16.43 6.12
N GLY A 50 -21.64 15.97 6.67
CA GLY A 50 -21.69 15.17 7.89
C GLY A 50 -21.23 13.73 7.65
N SER A 51 -21.76 13.08 6.62
CA SER A 51 -21.32 11.76 6.15
C SER A 51 -19.85 11.77 5.72
N ALA A 52 -19.41 12.81 5.01
CA ALA A 52 -17.99 12.98 4.68
C ALA A 52 -17.10 13.13 5.92
N ALA A 53 -17.56 13.85 6.95
CA ALA A 53 -16.84 13.98 8.21
C ALA A 53 -16.75 12.66 8.98
N GLU A 54 -17.82 11.86 9.02
CA GLU A 54 -17.80 10.54 9.67
C GLU A 54 -16.89 9.56 8.91
N MET A 55 -16.95 9.54 7.58
CA MET A 55 -16.01 8.77 6.75
C MET A 55 -14.57 9.19 7.02
N ALA A 56 -14.27 10.48 7.08
CA ALA A 56 -12.91 10.96 7.36
C ALA A 56 -12.40 10.54 8.74
N LYS A 57 -13.25 10.57 9.76
CA LYS A 57 -12.91 10.06 11.10
C LYS A 57 -12.62 8.56 11.08
N LEU A 58 -13.39 7.79 10.31
CA LEU A 58 -13.17 6.36 10.12
C LEU A 58 -11.81 6.10 9.45
N LEU A 59 -11.51 6.80 8.35
CA LEU A 59 -10.23 6.70 7.65
C LEU A 59 -9.04 7.11 8.53
N TYR A 60 -9.20 8.16 9.35
CA TYR A 60 -8.19 8.57 10.30
C TYR A 60 -7.87 7.48 11.33
N ARG A 61 -8.89 6.77 11.83
CA ARG A 61 -8.70 5.63 12.74
C ARG A 61 -8.05 4.44 12.05
N LEU A 62 -8.46 4.14 10.82
CA LEU A 62 -7.85 3.07 10.02
C LEU A 62 -6.37 3.35 9.74
N ARG A 63 -6.01 4.59 9.42
CA ARG A 63 -4.60 5.01 9.21
C ARG A 63 -3.74 4.78 10.45
N GLY A 64 -4.30 4.95 11.65
CA GLY A 64 -3.60 4.69 12.91
C GLY A 64 -3.63 3.22 13.36
N THR A 65 -4.32 2.34 12.63
CA THR A 65 -4.40 0.91 12.96
C THR A 65 -3.21 0.18 12.36
N ASN A 66 -2.66 -0.82 13.07
CA ASN A 66 -1.57 -1.63 12.55
C ASN A 66 -2.07 -2.51 11.38
N GLU A 67 -1.53 -2.27 10.19
CA GLU A 67 -1.87 -2.98 8.95
C GLU A 67 -1.68 -4.51 9.08
N GLU A 68 -0.63 -4.96 9.77
CA GLU A 68 -0.36 -6.37 10.01
C GLU A 68 -1.48 -7.03 10.84
N GLN A 69 -2.07 -6.29 11.79
CA GLN A 69 -3.22 -6.78 12.56
C GLN A 69 -4.48 -6.90 11.69
N LEU A 70 -4.66 -6.00 10.73
CA LEU A 70 -5.74 -6.09 9.74
C LEU A 70 -5.52 -7.26 8.79
N GLN A 71 -4.30 -7.44 8.27
CA GLN A 71 -3.93 -8.56 7.40
C GLN A 71 -4.10 -9.92 8.08
N LYS A 72 -3.72 -10.04 9.36
CA LYS A 72 -3.98 -11.27 10.14
C LYS A 72 -5.47 -11.62 10.19
N ARG A 73 -6.36 -10.62 10.20
CA ARG A 73 -7.83 -10.80 10.18
C ARG A 73 -8.35 -11.20 8.79
N VAL A 74 -7.67 -10.81 7.71
CA VAL A 74 -7.91 -11.32 6.35
C VAL A 74 -7.51 -12.80 6.26
N THR A 75 -6.30 -13.15 6.69
CA THR A 75 -5.73 -14.51 6.55
C THR A 75 -6.42 -15.55 7.44
N ARG A 76 -6.96 -15.15 8.60
CA ARG A 76 -7.72 -16.08 9.47
C ARG A 76 -9.01 -16.60 8.82
N SER A 77 -9.47 -15.93 7.77
CA SER A 77 -10.70 -16.27 7.07
C SER A 77 -10.51 -17.25 5.90
N THR A 78 -9.28 -17.54 5.48
CA THR A 78 -9.04 -18.61 4.48
C THR A 78 -9.28 -20.03 5.04
N ASP A 79 -9.40 -20.19 6.37
CA ASP A 79 -9.80 -21.46 6.99
C ASP A 79 -11.31 -21.71 6.78
N SER A 80 -11.58 -22.71 5.95
CA SER A 80 -12.81 -22.90 5.16
C SER A 80 -14.05 -23.41 5.93
N SER A 81 -14.32 -22.92 7.15
CA SER A 81 -15.45 -23.44 7.96
C SER A 81 -16.58 -22.47 8.29
N VAL A 82 -16.47 -21.17 7.95
CA VAL A 82 -17.60 -20.22 8.04
C VAL A 82 -17.59 -19.28 6.84
N ALA A 83 -18.15 -19.74 5.71
CA ALA A 83 -18.39 -18.92 4.53
C ALA A 83 -19.65 -18.07 4.73
N GLY A 84 -19.52 -16.94 5.43
CA GLY A 84 -20.54 -15.90 5.52
C GLY A 84 -20.35 -14.83 4.43
N THR A 85 -21.43 -14.16 4.03
CA THR A 85 -21.30 -12.91 3.25
C THR A 85 -20.68 -11.84 4.17
N PRO A 86 -19.61 -11.14 3.76
CA PRO A 86 -19.00 -10.09 4.59
C PRO A 86 -20.04 -9.05 5.00
N VAL A 87 -20.01 -8.63 6.27
CA VAL A 87 -20.90 -7.61 6.82
C VAL A 87 -20.12 -6.32 7.12
N PRO A 88 -20.81 -5.16 7.25
CA PRO A 88 -20.14 -3.92 7.62
C PRO A 88 -19.27 -4.06 8.87
N GLY A 89 -18.04 -3.59 8.75
CA GLY A 89 -16.98 -3.70 9.75
C GLY A 89 -16.00 -4.86 9.52
N ASP A 90 -16.27 -5.81 8.63
CA ASP A 90 -15.33 -6.91 8.38
C ASP A 90 -14.16 -6.51 7.46
N VAL A 91 -12.98 -7.06 7.74
CA VAL A 91 -11.76 -6.82 6.94
C VAL A 91 -11.74 -7.72 5.71
N VAL A 92 -11.51 -7.13 4.54
CA VAL A 92 -11.46 -7.77 3.23
C VAL A 92 -10.25 -7.26 2.45
N GLN A 93 -9.58 -8.15 1.73
CA GLN A 93 -8.58 -7.74 0.74
C GLN A 93 -9.28 -7.31 -0.55
N VAL A 94 -8.98 -6.10 -1.03
CA VAL A 94 -9.54 -5.55 -2.26
C VAL A 94 -8.41 -5.29 -3.25
N ASP A 95 -8.54 -5.89 -4.43
CA ASP A 95 -7.63 -5.72 -5.56
C ASP A 95 -8.41 -5.31 -6.80
N GLY A 96 -7.89 -4.37 -7.57
CA GLY A 96 -8.50 -3.96 -8.83
C GLY A 96 -7.73 -2.88 -9.57
N SER A 97 -8.24 -2.53 -10.74
CA SER A 97 -7.69 -1.42 -11.55
C SER A 97 -8.53 -0.16 -11.39
N ILE A 98 -7.88 1.00 -11.30
CA ILE A 98 -8.55 2.30 -11.16
C ILE A 98 -9.41 2.58 -12.40
N ASP A 99 -10.71 2.79 -12.21
CA ASP A 99 -11.63 3.27 -13.26
C ASP A 99 -11.87 4.79 -13.15
N ALA A 100 -12.03 5.28 -11.91
CA ALA A 100 -12.24 6.69 -11.59
C ALA A 100 -11.70 7.03 -10.18
N ILE A 101 -11.35 8.30 -9.98
CA ILE A 101 -10.93 8.85 -8.68
C ILE A 101 -11.77 10.10 -8.43
N LYS A 102 -12.39 10.20 -7.26
CA LYS A 102 -13.14 11.37 -6.80
C LYS A 102 -12.56 11.86 -5.47
N GLN A 103 -12.37 13.17 -5.34
CA GLN A 103 -11.85 13.77 -4.11
C GLN A 103 -12.96 14.46 -3.31
N TYR A 104 -12.86 14.34 -1.99
CA TYR A 104 -13.78 14.92 -1.02
C TYR A 104 -13.00 15.85 -0.08
N PRO A 105 -13.10 17.18 -0.25
CA PRO A 105 -12.43 18.12 0.63
C PRO A 105 -13.09 18.15 2.01
N LEU A 106 -12.28 18.28 3.07
CA LEU A 106 -12.81 18.39 4.43
C LEU A 106 -13.03 19.85 4.85
N PRO A 107 -13.96 20.13 5.78
CA PRO A 107 -14.04 21.43 6.45
C PRO A 107 -12.76 21.77 7.22
N GLU A 108 -12.39 23.05 7.29
CA GLU A 108 -11.12 23.52 7.88
C GLU A 108 -10.88 22.99 9.30
N ASP A 109 -11.90 23.08 10.15
CA ASP A 109 -11.88 22.60 11.54
C ASP A 109 -11.48 21.11 11.65
N LEU A 110 -11.89 20.28 10.68
CA LEU A 110 -11.55 18.85 10.66
C LEU A 110 -10.20 18.57 10.00
N ARG A 111 -9.72 19.45 9.10
CA ARG A 111 -8.42 19.26 8.45
C ARG A 111 -7.28 19.32 9.45
N GLU A 112 -7.35 20.28 10.37
CA GLU A 112 -6.35 20.45 11.42
C GLU A 112 -6.41 19.29 12.41
N TYR A 113 -7.62 18.92 12.87
CA TYR A 113 -7.79 17.85 13.84
C TYR A 113 -7.41 16.45 13.31
N LEU A 114 -7.70 16.15 12.05
CA LEU A 114 -7.43 14.84 11.43
C LEU A 114 -6.08 14.81 10.69
N GLU A 115 -5.37 15.94 10.60
CA GLU A 115 -4.15 16.09 9.80
C GLU A 115 -4.32 15.54 8.37
N MET A 116 -5.47 15.86 7.77
CA MET A 116 -5.88 15.33 6.47
C MET A 116 -6.71 16.40 5.74
N PRO A 117 -6.24 16.94 4.60
CA PRO A 117 -6.95 18.03 3.92
C PRO A 117 -8.21 17.56 3.16
N ALA A 118 -8.18 16.32 2.67
CA ALA A 118 -9.21 15.68 1.88
C ALA A 118 -9.06 14.16 1.99
N PHE A 119 -10.07 13.41 1.60
CA PHE A 119 -9.95 11.98 1.29
C PHE A 119 -10.42 11.72 -0.14
N GLN A 120 -10.20 10.51 -0.64
CA GLN A 120 -10.58 10.14 -2.00
C GLN A 120 -11.39 8.85 -2.03
N GLU A 121 -12.28 8.76 -3.01
CA GLU A 121 -12.92 7.53 -3.44
C GLU A 121 -12.24 7.08 -4.72
N VAL A 122 -11.68 5.87 -4.69
CA VAL A 122 -11.10 5.20 -5.84
C VAL A 122 -12.08 4.12 -6.27
N VAL A 123 -12.69 4.31 -7.44
CA VAL A 123 -13.57 3.31 -8.04
C VAL A 123 -12.69 2.30 -8.76
N LEU A 124 -12.71 1.06 -8.29
CA LEU A 124 -11.93 -0.04 -8.83
C LEU A 124 -12.80 -0.95 -9.69
N SER A 125 -12.27 -1.36 -10.84
CA SER A 125 -12.76 -2.51 -11.59
C SER A 125 -12.02 -3.76 -11.09
N THR A 126 -12.77 -4.69 -10.52
CA THR A 126 -12.26 -6.00 -10.10
C THR A 126 -12.10 -6.95 -11.29
N GLU A 127 -11.31 -8.01 -11.14
CA GLU A 127 -11.17 -9.05 -12.17
C GLU A 127 -12.51 -9.74 -12.50
N ALA A 128 -13.40 -9.83 -11.51
CA ALA A 128 -14.75 -10.37 -11.67
C ALA A 128 -15.70 -9.43 -12.44
N GLY A 129 -15.24 -8.26 -12.86
CA GLY A 129 -16.00 -7.29 -13.65
C GLY A 129 -16.94 -6.39 -12.84
N PHE A 130 -16.97 -6.51 -11.51
CA PHE A 130 -17.73 -5.62 -10.65
C PHE A 130 -16.95 -4.34 -10.33
N LYS A 131 -17.70 -3.24 -10.17
CA LYS A 131 -17.15 -1.98 -9.68
C LYS A 131 -17.31 -1.89 -8.17
N VAL A 132 -16.25 -1.48 -7.49
CA VAL A 132 -16.24 -1.27 -6.03
C VAL A 132 -15.67 0.11 -5.72
N SER A 133 -16.21 0.78 -4.71
CA SER A 133 -15.71 2.07 -4.24
C SER A 133 -14.82 1.86 -3.03
N VAL A 134 -13.57 2.31 -3.10
CA VAL A 134 -12.63 2.27 -1.97
C VAL A 134 -12.32 3.69 -1.52
N PHE A 135 -12.75 4.03 -0.31
CA PHE A 135 -12.44 5.31 0.34
C PHE A 135 -11.11 5.20 1.08
N ALA A 136 -10.22 6.15 0.86
CA ALA A 136 -8.89 6.17 1.49
C ALA A 136 -8.35 7.61 1.61
N PRO A 137 -7.35 7.85 2.46
CA PRO A 137 -6.56 9.07 2.39
C PRO A 137 -5.95 9.29 1.00
N PRO A 138 -5.63 10.54 0.63
CA PRO A 138 -5.03 10.84 -0.67
C PRO A 138 -3.69 10.10 -0.81
N LEU A 139 -3.56 9.32 -1.88
CA LEU A 139 -2.31 8.64 -2.16
C LEU A 139 -1.27 9.65 -2.64
N ALA A 140 -0.06 9.61 -2.07
CA ALA A 140 1.09 10.26 -2.68
C ALA A 140 1.47 9.50 -3.96
N GLY A 141 1.59 10.20 -5.09
CA GLY A 141 1.97 9.61 -6.36
C GLY A 141 1.18 10.17 -7.55
N GLN A 142 1.54 9.74 -8.75
CA GLN A 142 0.84 10.08 -10.00
C GLN A 142 -0.10 8.93 -10.39
N ILE A 143 -1.11 8.67 -9.55
CA ILE A 143 -2.08 7.62 -9.81
C ILE A 143 -2.94 7.97 -11.04
N ALA A 144 -3.14 6.99 -11.92
CA ALA A 144 -3.89 7.17 -13.14
C ALA A 144 -4.89 6.02 -13.38
N LYS A 145 -5.86 6.29 -14.27
CA LYS A 145 -6.81 5.27 -14.71
C LYS A 145 -6.05 4.06 -15.31
N GLY A 146 -6.43 2.87 -14.88
CA GLY A 146 -5.83 1.60 -15.31
C GLY A 146 -4.65 1.14 -14.46
N ASP A 147 -4.16 1.95 -13.52
CA ASP A 147 -3.22 1.47 -12.51
C ASP A 147 -3.89 0.46 -11.59
N ARG A 148 -3.12 -0.50 -11.07
CA ARG A 148 -3.60 -1.48 -10.10
C ARG A 148 -3.44 -0.91 -8.69
N ILE A 149 -4.46 -1.14 -7.87
CA ILE A 149 -4.48 -0.82 -6.44
C ILE A 149 -4.78 -2.11 -5.67
N SER A 150 -4.12 -2.26 -4.53
CA SER A 150 -4.43 -3.28 -3.54
C SER A 150 -4.63 -2.63 -2.18
N ALA A 151 -5.56 -3.11 -1.37
CA ALA A 151 -5.78 -2.59 -0.03
C ALA A 151 -6.37 -3.64 0.90
N THR A 152 -5.89 -3.67 2.14
CA THR A 152 -6.62 -4.29 3.24
C THR A 152 -7.64 -3.27 3.75
N ALA A 153 -8.91 -3.53 3.49
CA ALA A 153 -9.99 -2.57 3.73
C ALA A 153 -11.07 -3.16 4.63
N ILE A 154 -11.88 -2.31 5.24
CA ILE A 154 -13.11 -2.75 5.92
C ILE A 154 -14.31 -2.55 4.99
N LEU A 155 -15.26 -3.47 5.04
CA LEU A 155 -16.56 -3.26 4.38
C LEU A 155 -17.33 -2.17 5.13
N VAL A 156 -17.73 -1.10 4.42
CA VAL A 156 -18.55 -0.01 4.98
C VAL A 156 -20.02 -0.29 4.72
N ALA A 157 -20.36 -0.55 3.47
CA ALA A 157 -21.72 -0.80 3.06
C ALA A 157 -21.75 -1.69 1.81
N ARG A 158 -22.84 -2.45 1.69
CA ARG A 158 -23.17 -3.22 0.51
C ARG A 158 -24.62 -2.94 0.15
N ALA A 159 -24.82 -2.32 -1.01
CA ALA A 159 -26.11 -2.22 -1.68
C ALA A 159 -26.10 -3.19 -2.88
N ASP A 160 -27.27 -3.41 -3.48
CA ASP A 160 -27.46 -4.44 -4.53
C ASP A 160 -26.49 -4.26 -5.73
N GLU A 161 -26.07 -3.03 -6.04
CA GLU A 161 -25.16 -2.72 -7.16
C GLU A 161 -23.88 -1.98 -6.75
N SER A 162 -23.69 -1.63 -5.47
CA SER A 162 -22.50 -0.91 -5.01
C SER A 162 -21.94 -1.47 -3.71
N ILE A 163 -20.63 -1.66 -3.69
CA ILE A 163 -19.88 -2.08 -2.51
C ILE A 163 -18.90 -0.98 -2.16
N ALA A 164 -18.99 -0.50 -0.92
CA ALA A 164 -18.15 0.56 -0.39
C ALA A 164 -17.20 -0.01 0.66
N TYR A 165 -15.91 0.23 0.48
CA TYR A 165 -14.85 -0.14 1.40
C TYR A 165 -14.13 1.09 1.93
N ALA A 166 -13.57 1.00 3.13
CA ALA A 166 -12.69 2.03 3.70
C ALA A 166 -11.33 1.42 4.02
N ALA A 167 -10.26 2.06 3.56
CA ALA A 167 -8.88 1.61 3.76
C ALA A 167 -8.05 2.73 4.39
N GLY A 168 -7.20 2.39 5.36
CA GLY A 168 -6.27 3.35 5.96
C GLY A 168 -5.16 3.75 4.98
N ARG A 169 -4.81 2.85 4.06
CA ARG A 169 -3.73 2.99 3.10
C ARG A 169 -4.08 2.22 1.82
N LEU A 170 -3.57 2.69 0.68
CA LEU A 170 -3.65 1.99 -0.60
C LEU A 170 -2.24 1.61 -1.06
N ALA A 171 -2.06 0.38 -1.52
CA ALA A 171 -0.89 -0.04 -2.26
C ALA A 171 -1.07 0.28 -3.74
N TRP A 172 -0.04 0.84 -4.37
CA TRP A 172 -0.10 1.31 -5.75
C TRP A 172 0.91 0.64 -6.66
N TYR A 173 0.38 0.14 -7.78
CA TYR A 173 1.09 -0.58 -8.81
C TYR A 173 0.76 0.06 -10.17
N PRO A 174 1.58 1.02 -10.65
CA PRO A 174 1.31 1.72 -11.88
C PRO A 174 1.37 0.78 -13.08
N LYS A 175 0.45 0.98 -14.03
CA LYS A 175 0.41 0.19 -15.27
C LYS A 175 1.62 0.49 -16.16
N GLN A 176 2.08 1.74 -16.16
CA GLN A 176 3.22 2.20 -16.96
C GLN A 176 4.12 3.10 -16.08
N PRO A 177 5.02 2.49 -15.29
CA PRO A 177 5.97 3.25 -14.49
C PRO A 177 6.92 4.05 -15.39
N THR A 178 7.10 5.33 -15.09
CA THR A 178 7.89 6.27 -15.92
C THR A 178 9.39 6.27 -15.60
N ARG A 179 9.77 5.85 -14.39
CA ARG A 179 11.16 5.81 -13.90
C ARG A 179 11.71 4.40 -13.98
N GLU A 180 13.00 4.22 -14.29
CA GLU A 180 13.58 2.88 -14.42
C GLU A 180 13.52 2.11 -13.10
N GLY A 181 13.85 2.77 -11.99
CA GLY A 181 13.73 2.16 -10.66
C GLY A 181 12.29 1.75 -10.32
N TRP A 182 11.28 2.52 -10.74
CA TRP A 182 9.89 2.13 -10.58
C TRP A 182 9.49 0.92 -11.43
N LYS A 183 10.05 0.78 -12.64
CA LYS A 183 9.81 -0.41 -13.48
C LYS A 183 10.36 -1.68 -12.83
N LEU A 184 11.57 -1.60 -12.28
CA LEU A 184 12.19 -2.70 -11.54
C LEU A 184 11.33 -3.11 -10.33
N LEU A 185 10.94 -2.14 -9.52
CA LEU A 185 10.15 -2.37 -8.31
C LEU A 185 8.74 -2.89 -8.63
N ALA A 186 8.05 -2.31 -9.62
CA ALA A 186 6.76 -2.79 -10.07
C ALA A 186 6.83 -4.23 -10.61
N GLY A 187 7.95 -4.61 -11.25
CA GLY A 187 8.19 -5.96 -11.77
C GLY A 187 8.28 -7.05 -10.69
N VAL A 188 8.52 -6.68 -9.44
CA VAL A 188 8.55 -7.60 -8.27
C VAL A 188 7.39 -7.36 -7.30
N ASP A 189 6.29 -6.75 -7.78
CA ASP A 189 5.09 -6.40 -7.00
C ASP A 189 5.41 -5.58 -5.74
N PHE A 190 6.40 -4.68 -5.82
CA PHE A 190 6.67 -3.72 -4.75
C PHE A 190 5.66 -2.56 -4.79
N ASP A 191 5.16 -2.18 -3.62
CA ASP A 191 4.20 -1.09 -3.48
C ASP A 191 4.85 0.29 -3.61
N LEU A 192 4.66 0.93 -4.77
CA LEU A 192 5.27 2.22 -5.06
C LEU A 192 4.68 3.39 -4.29
N SER A 193 3.54 3.22 -3.60
CA SER A 193 3.02 4.28 -2.74
C SER A 193 3.92 4.55 -1.53
N LEU A 194 4.72 3.56 -1.09
CA LEU A 194 5.74 3.73 -0.04
C LEU A 194 6.81 4.74 -0.46
N ILE A 195 7.33 4.61 -1.69
CA ILE A 195 8.38 5.48 -2.21
C ILE A 195 7.83 6.87 -2.51
N ALA A 196 6.62 6.95 -3.09
CA ALA A 196 5.97 8.22 -3.33
C ALA A 196 5.64 8.96 -2.02
N GLY A 197 5.22 8.23 -0.98
CA GLY A 197 5.01 8.74 0.38
C GLY A 197 6.28 9.31 0.98
N ALA A 198 7.37 8.54 0.99
CA ALA A 198 8.67 8.98 1.48
C ALA A 198 9.18 10.22 0.72
N ALA A 199 9.04 10.26 -0.61
CA ALA A 199 9.42 11.41 -1.42
C ALA A 199 8.61 12.67 -1.07
N SER A 200 7.31 12.53 -0.77
CA SER A 200 6.46 13.66 -0.37
C SER A 200 6.84 14.24 1.00
N ARG A 201 7.49 13.44 1.86
CA ARG A 201 7.98 13.83 3.19
C ARG A 201 9.48 14.19 3.19
N ASN A 202 10.08 14.45 2.04
CA ASN A 202 11.50 14.80 1.96
C ASN A 202 11.89 15.91 2.97
N ARG A 203 12.97 15.68 3.71
CA ARG A 203 13.50 16.56 4.77
C ARG A 203 12.56 16.76 5.97
N ARG A 204 11.62 15.85 6.19
CA ARG A 204 10.81 15.77 7.42
C ARG A 204 11.33 14.67 8.36
N VAL A 205 10.73 14.59 9.54
CA VAL A 205 11.01 13.53 10.51
C VAL A 205 10.56 12.20 9.92
N LEU A 206 11.33 11.14 10.18
CA LEU A 206 10.98 9.78 9.75
C LEU A 206 9.74 9.28 10.49
N GLU A 207 8.82 8.68 9.76
CA GLU A 207 7.59 8.07 10.24
C GLU A 207 7.67 6.54 10.15
N ALA A 208 6.69 5.84 10.72
CA ALA A 208 6.60 4.39 10.64
C ALA A 208 6.57 3.89 9.18
N ASP A 209 5.87 4.59 8.29
CA ASP A 209 5.81 4.25 6.85
C ASP A 209 7.19 4.23 6.17
N ASP A 210 8.16 5.02 6.67
CA ASP A 210 9.50 5.05 6.09
C ASP A 210 10.29 3.77 6.45
N HIS A 211 9.94 3.11 7.55
CA HIS A 211 10.46 1.80 7.94
C HIS A 211 9.99 0.72 6.96
N ASP A 212 8.68 0.69 6.66
CA ASP A 212 8.11 -0.24 5.68
C ASP A 212 8.69 -0.03 4.27
N ALA A 213 8.85 1.23 3.86
CA ALA A 213 9.50 1.58 2.60
C ALA A 213 10.93 1.04 2.55
N PHE A 214 11.70 1.20 3.64
CA PHE A 214 13.10 0.78 3.71
C PHE A 214 13.26 -0.75 3.63
N TYR A 215 12.61 -1.51 4.52
CA TYR A 215 12.75 -2.97 4.52
C TYR A 215 12.08 -3.63 3.31
N GLY A 216 10.95 -3.08 2.87
CA GLY A 216 10.32 -3.52 1.63
C GLY A 216 11.23 -3.34 0.41
N LEU A 217 11.95 -2.21 0.33
CA LEU A 217 12.87 -1.94 -0.76
C LEU A 217 14.09 -2.89 -0.75
N LEU A 218 14.61 -3.23 0.42
CA LEU A 218 15.70 -4.21 0.56
C LEU A 218 15.26 -5.62 0.12
N ASN A 219 14.04 -6.03 0.46
CA ASN A 219 13.48 -7.29 -0.01
C ASN A 219 13.26 -7.26 -1.54
N ALA A 220 12.71 -6.16 -2.05
CA ALA A 220 12.50 -5.97 -3.48
C ALA A 220 13.81 -6.01 -4.28
N SER A 221 14.89 -5.38 -3.77
CA SER A 221 16.19 -5.38 -4.44
C SER A 221 16.80 -6.78 -4.52
N ALA A 222 16.66 -7.60 -3.47
CA ALA A 222 17.08 -9.00 -3.50
C ALA A 222 16.31 -9.82 -4.55
N LYS A 223 15.00 -9.58 -4.70
CA LYS A 223 14.18 -10.22 -5.75
C LYS A 223 14.59 -9.78 -7.15
N VAL A 224 14.79 -8.48 -7.36
CA VAL A 224 15.25 -7.93 -8.64
C VAL A 224 16.61 -8.51 -9.02
N GLN A 225 17.53 -8.67 -8.07
CA GLN A 225 18.84 -9.27 -8.32
C GLN A 225 18.75 -10.76 -8.70
N ALA A 226 17.81 -11.49 -8.11
CA ALA A 226 17.60 -12.92 -8.39
C ALA A 226 16.90 -13.16 -9.74
N ASP A 227 16.15 -12.20 -10.25
CA ASP A 227 15.41 -12.31 -11.51
C ASP A 227 16.25 -11.81 -12.70
N SER A 228 16.69 -12.78 -13.50
CA SER A 228 17.50 -12.55 -14.71
C SER A 228 16.82 -11.68 -15.78
N THR A 229 15.51 -11.48 -15.72
CA THR A 229 14.79 -10.59 -16.66
C THR A 229 15.17 -9.11 -16.48
N PHE A 230 15.71 -8.74 -15.32
CA PHE A 230 16.21 -7.39 -15.05
C PHE A 230 17.70 -7.21 -15.36
N ALA A 231 18.38 -8.27 -15.83
CA ALA A 231 19.79 -8.18 -16.21
C ALA A 231 19.98 -7.20 -17.38
N GLY A 232 20.85 -6.20 -17.19
CA GLY A 232 21.16 -5.19 -18.22
C GLY A 232 20.22 -3.98 -18.25
N GLN A 233 19.43 -3.74 -17.19
CA GLN A 233 18.73 -2.48 -17.00
C GLN A 233 19.72 -1.31 -16.88
N ASN A 234 19.46 -0.24 -17.63
CA ASN A 234 20.35 0.92 -17.68
C ASN A 234 20.20 1.74 -16.40
N ALA A 235 21.18 1.63 -15.52
CA ALA A 235 21.33 2.57 -14.42
C ALA A 235 21.64 3.96 -14.97
N THR A 236 21.06 4.98 -14.36
CA THR A 236 21.44 6.37 -14.64
C THR A 236 22.74 6.65 -13.90
N ASP A 237 23.79 7.03 -14.62
CA ASP A 237 25.03 7.50 -14.00
C ASP A 237 24.78 8.86 -13.31
N VAL A 238 25.11 8.94 -12.02
CA VAL A 238 24.81 10.10 -11.18
C VAL A 238 26.03 10.56 -10.40
N ASP A 239 26.39 11.83 -10.58
CA ASP A 239 27.34 12.53 -9.73
C ASP A 239 26.80 12.60 -8.28
N PRO A 240 27.55 12.15 -7.26
CA PRO A 240 27.16 12.26 -5.85
C PRO A 240 26.70 13.66 -5.42
N VAL A 241 27.27 14.73 -6.01
CA VAL A 241 26.86 16.12 -5.76
C VAL A 241 25.41 16.38 -6.20
N ALA A 242 24.95 15.71 -7.26
CA ALA A 242 23.58 15.85 -7.76
C ALA A 242 22.56 15.28 -6.75
N LEU A 243 22.88 14.19 -6.06
CA LEU A 243 22.00 13.64 -5.01
C LEU A 243 21.83 14.59 -3.82
N LEU A 244 22.85 15.38 -3.50
CA LEU A 244 22.79 16.37 -2.42
C LEU A 244 22.06 17.65 -2.84
N THR A 245 22.28 18.09 -4.09
CA THR A 245 21.77 19.38 -4.58
C THR A 245 20.38 19.28 -5.19
N LYS A 246 20.03 18.13 -5.79
CA LYS A 246 18.81 17.87 -6.55
C LYS A 246 18.20 16.49 -6.25
N PRO A 247 18.00 16.10 -4.97
CA PRO A 247 17.51 14.77 -4.61
C PRO A 247 16.15 14.41 -5.25
N ALA A 248 15.31 15.42 -5.50
CA ALA A 248 13.99 15.23 -6.10
C ALA A 248 14.02 14.65 -7.52
N GLU A 249 15.11 14.88 -8.27
CA GLU A 249 15.28 14.36 -9.62
C GLU A 249 15.53 12.83 -9.62
N PHE A 250 15.99 12.26 -8.49
CA PHE A 250 16.47 10.87 -8.42
C PHE A 250 15.58 9.92 -7.60
N TYR A 251 14.42 10.38 -7.08
CA TYR A 251 13.55 9.50 -6.26
C TYR A 251 13.05 8.27 -7.02
N GLY A 252 13.35 7.07 -6.54
CA GLY A 252 12.93 5.84 -7.20
C GLY A 252 13.51 5.66 -8.61
N GLU A 253 14.63 6.33 -8.90
CA GLU A 253 15.48 5.98 -10.04
C GLU A 253 16.38 4.79 -9.72
N TRP A 254 16.81 4.10 -10.77
CA TRP A 254 17.89 3.13 -10.70
C TRP A 254 19.18 3.86 -11.09
N ILE A 255 20.10 4.02 -10.14
CA ILE A 255 21.29 4.86 -10.30
C ILE A 255 22.58 4.05 -10.13
N GLU A 256 23.60 4.49 -10.84
CA GLU A 256 24.99 4.05 -10.69
C GLU A 256 25.84 5.28 -10.34
N MET A 257 26.83 5.10 -9.47
CA MET A 257 27.74 6.19 -9.11
C MET A 257 29.11 5.64 -8.73
N ASP A 258 30.15 6.40 -9.05
CA ASP A 258 31.49 6.14 -8.55
C ASP A 258 31.61 6.54 -7.07
N ALA A 259 31.90 5.56 -6.21
CA ALA A 259 32.12 5.80 -4.79
C ALA A 259 33.28 4.95 -4.25
N SER A 260 34.03 5.51 -3.31
CA SER A 260 35.05 4.79 -2.55
C SER A 260 34.44 4.21 -1.27
N THR A 261 34.39 2.89 -1.18
CA THR A 261 33.89 2.21 0.02
C THR A 261 34.86 2.39 1.18
N VAL A 262 34.36 2.94 2.29
CA VAL A 262 35.13 3.12 3.53
C VAL A 262 34.94 1.91 4.45
N ARG A 263 33.69 1.46 4.61
CA ARG A 263 33.33 0.36 5.51
C ARG A 263 32.06 -0.34 5.04
N ILE A 264 32.04 -1.66 5.19
CA ILE A 264 30.83 -2.47 5.05
C ILE A 264 30.55 -3.06 6.43
N SER A 265 29.34 -2.82 6.96
CA SER A 265 28.92 -3.32 8.26
C SER A 265 27.70 -4.22 8.08
N GLN A 266 27.75 -5.42 8.65
CA GLN A 266 26.59 -6.30 8.73
C GLN A 266 25.73 -5.88 9.94
N ILE A 267 24.45 -5.64 9.70
CA ILE A 267 23.46 -5.29 10.72
C ILE A 267 22.54 -6.50 10.90
N ALA A 268 22.64 -7.15 12.06
CA ALA A 268 21.73 -8.23 12.44
C ALA A 268 20.35 -7.67 12.79
N ILE A 269 19.31 -8.42 12.48
CA ILE A 269 17.92 -8.09 12.78
C ILE A 269 17.43 -9.04 13.87
N ASP A 270 17.19 -8.48 15.05
CA ASP A 270 16.72 -9.25 16.20
C ASP A 270 15.18 -9.43 16.21
N SER A 271 14.46 -8.60 15.44
CA SER A 271 13.00 -8.69 15.34
C SER A 271 12.57 -9.72 14.31
N ALA A 272 11.83 -10.75 14.76
CA ALA A 272 11.28 -11.78 13.88
C ALA A 272 10.34 -11.21 12.81
N GLU A 273 9.58 -10.16 13.14
CA GLU A 273 8.66 -9.50 12.21
C GLU A 273 9.43 -8.83 11.06
N ILE A 274 10.49 -8.08 11.38
CA ILE A 274 11.34 -7.43 10.38
C ILE A 274 12.10 -8.46 9.56
N ALA A 275 12.61 -9.52 10.19
CA ALA A 275 13.31 -10.60 9.48
C ALA A 275 12.38 -11.30 8.47
N GLN A 276 11.10 -11.48 8.82
CA GLN A 276 10.09 -12.01 7.90
C GLN A 276 9.82 -11.06 6.73
N GLN A 277 9.70 -9.74 6.98
CA GLN A 277 9.49 -8.73 5.94
C GLN A 277 10.69 -8.63 4.97
N LEU A 278 11.91 -8.72 5.50
CA LEU A 278 13.14 -8.69 4.71
C LEU A 278 13.40 -10.02 3.98
N GLY A 279 12.95 -11.15 4.55
CA GLY A 279 13.29 -12.49 4.10
C GLY A 279 14.70 -12.94 4.50
N GLN A 280 15.37 -12.18 5.36
CA GLN A 280 16.74 -12.42 5.87
C GLN A 280 16.86 -11.89 7.30
N ASP A 281 17.84 -12.40 8.04
CA ASP A 281 18.13 -12.00 9.43
C ASP A 281 19.18 -10.89 9.54
N HIS A 282 19.65 -10.35 8.41
CA HIS A 282 20.60 -9.24 8.37
C HIS A 282 20.50 -8.44 7.08
N TYR A 283 21.09 -7.25 7.09
CA TYR A 283 21.41 -6.49 5.89
C TYR A 283 22.81 -5.85 6.01
N PHE A 284 23.35 -5.34 4.90
CA PHE A 284 24.63 -4.65 4.88
C PHE A 284 24.44 -3.14 4.76
N GLN A 285 25.03 -2.40 5.68
CA GLN A 285 25.23 -0.96 5.54
C GLN A 285 26.59 -0.71 4.87
N ILE A 286 26.58 0.02 3.76
CA ILE A 286 27.79 0.43 3.05
C ILE A 286 28.04 1.91 3.33
N ASP A 287 29.09 2.19 4.09
CA ASP A 287 29.61 3.55 4.25
C ASP A 287 30.58 3.82 3.09
N ALA A 288 30.18 4.70 2.19
CA ALA A 288 30.98 5.09 1.03
C ALA A 288 31.17 6.61 0.98
N SER A 289 32.27 7.05 0.36
CA SER A 289 32.55 8.44 0.04
C SER A 289 32.61 8.63 -1.46
N GLY A 290 31.74 9.49 -2.00
CA GLY A 290 31.85 9.97 -3.39
C GLY A 290 32.78 11.18 -3.47
N ASP A 291 33.45 11.36 -4.61
CA ASP A 291 34.15 12.61 -4.90
C ASP A 291 33.12 13.73 -5.10
N LEU A 292 33.19 14.76 -4.26
CA LEU A 292 32.33 15.95 -4.36
C LEU A 292 32.98 17.06 -5.20
N GLY A 293 34.12 16.76 -5.84
CA GLY A 293 34.97 17.71 -6.53
C GLY A 293 35.48 18.80 -5.58
N LYS A 294 35.43 20.07 -6.00
CA LYS A 294 35.87 21.23 -5.18
C LYS A 294 34.92 21.60 -4.05
N LYS A 295 33.88 20.81 -3.75
CA LYS A 295 32.90 21.12 -2.71
C LYS A 295 33.12 20.23 -1.49
N SER A 296 33.46 20.81 -0.35
CA SER A 296 33.49 20.06 0.91
C SER A 296 32.13 20.18 1.62
N CYS A 297 31.46 19.04 1.83
CA CYS A 297 30.30 18.96 2.71
C CYS A 297 30.79 18.62 4.13
N SER A 298 30.74 19.59 5.04
CA SER A 298 30.95 19.35 6.47
C SER A 298 29.59 19.07 7.13
N CYS A 299 29.32 17.79 7.42
CA CYS A 299 28.24 17.43 8.34
C CYS A 299 28.70 17.76 9.78
N ASN A 300 28.21 18.86 10.32
CA ASN A 300 28.47 19.27 11.69
C ASN A 300 27.57 18.45 12.62
N VAL A 301 28.02 17.26 13.01
CA VAL A 301 27.37 16.48 14.06
C VAL A 301 27.62 17.21 15.38
N PRO A 302 26.58 17.60 16.16
CA PRO A 302 26.78 18.20 17.47
C PRO A 302 27.57 17.21 18.33
N LYS A 303 28.77 17.61 18.77
CA LYS A 303 29.62 16.81 19.66
C LYS A 303 28.87 16.56 20.98
N ALA A 304 28.26 15.38 21.12
CA ALA A 304 27.93 14.85 22.42
C ALA A 304 29.24 14.59 23.18
N ARG A 305 29.39 15.29 24.30
CA ARG A 305 30.56 15.30 25.18
C ARG A 305 30.77 13.89 25.76
N LEU A 306 31.71 13.12 25.20
CA LEU A 306 32.12 11.85 25.77
C LEU A 306 33.12 12.13 26.91
N VAL A 307 32.60 12.24 28.13
CA VAL A 307 33.43 12.32 29.35
C VAL A 307 33.93 10.92 29.67
N ARG A 308 35.14 10.57 29.23
CA ARG A 308 35.89 9.43 29.79
C ARG A 308 36.41 9.83 31.17
N ARG A 309 35.93 9.17 32.24
CA ARG A 309 36.70 9.03 33.48
C ARG A 309 37.22 7.61 33.56
N PHE A 310 38.54 7.48 33.50
CA PHE A 310 39.24 6.28 33.92
C PHE A 310 39.23 6.19 35.45
N ARG A 311 38.82 5.04 35.96
CA ARG A 311 39.53 4.30 37.03
C ARG A 311 39.31 2.82 36.77
#